data_AF-A0A251PP78-F1
#
_entry.id   AF-A0A251PP78-F1
#
_cell.length_a   1.000
_cell.length_b   1.000
_cell.length_c   1.000
_cell.angle_alpha   90.00
_cell.angle_beta   90.00
_cell.angle_gamma   90.00
#
_symmetry.space_group_name_H-M   'P 1'
#
loop_
_entity.id
_entity.type
_entity.pdbx_description
1 polymer ?
#
loop_
_entity_poly.entity_id
_entity_poly.type
_entity_poly.pdbx_seq_one_letter_code
_entity_poly.pdbx_strand_id
1 'polypeptide(L)' 'MDPQPQPEQVKYICGGCGEEVTLKPNEKVQCRHCDYSILFKKRTRRIVEFLAR' A
#
# COMPACT_ATOMS: atom_id res chain seq x y z
N MET A 1 -7.00 2.41 -29.49
CA MET A 1 -6.70 3.21 -28.29
C MET A 1 -6.73 2.25 -27.11
N ASP A 2 -5.59 1.65 -26.78
CA ASP A 2 -5.48 0.80 -25.59
C ASP A 2 -5.79 1.63 -24.34
N PRO A 3 -6.68 1.19 -23.44
CA PRO A 3 -6.93 1.90 -22.20
C PRO A 3 -5.68 1.84 -21.33
N GLN A 4 -5.02 2.98 -21.17
CA GLN A 4 -3.86 3.12 -20.29
C GLN A 4 -4.29 2.83 -18.84
N PRO A 5 -3.67 1.86 -18.15
CA PRO A 5 -4.07 1.50 -16.80
C PRO A 5 -3.82 2.69 -15.86
N GLN A 6 -4.90 3.19 -15.25
CA GLN A 6 -4.84 4.24 -14.24
C GLN A 6 -4.01 3.72 -13.04
N PRO A 7 -3.09 4.52 -12.47
CA PRO A 7 -2.30 4.09 -11.31
C PRO A 7 -3.24 3.89 -10.11
N GLU A 8 -3.45 2.62 -9.74
CA GLU A 8 -4.29 2.26 -8.60
C GLU A 8 -3.69 2.81 -7.29
N GLN A 9 -4.54 3.38 -6.45
CA GLN A 9 -4.12 4.04 -5.22
C GLN A 9 -3.50 3.02 -4.25
N VAL A 10 -2.22 3.24 -3.90
CA VAL A 10 -1.46 2.31 -3.04
C VAL A 10 -1.99 2.39 -1.61
N LYS A 11 -2.45 1.26 -1.10
CA LYS A 11 -2.87 1.10 0.31
C LYS A 11 -1.68 0.66 1.15
N TYR A 12 -1.54 1.25 2.33
CA TYR A 12 -0.56 0.89 3.33
C TYR A 12 -1.25 0.24 4.53
N ILE A 13 -0.51 -0.52 5.32
CA ILE A 13 -0.96 -1.19 6.53
C ILE A 13 -0.09 -0.69 7.68
N CYS A 14 -0.69 -0.24 8.77
CA CYS A 14 0.07 0.18 9.93
C CYS A 14 0.71 -1.02 10.65
N GLY A 15 1.99 -0.89 11.02
CA GLY A 15 2.68 -1.94 11.77
C GLY A 15 2.25 -2.09 13.24
N GLY A 16 1.69 -1.04 13.84
CA GLY A 16 1.21 -1.05 15.22
C GLY A 16 -0.22 -1.56 15.34
N CYS A 17 -1.16 -0.88 14.67
CA CYS A 17 -2.59 -1.17 14.79
C CYS A 17 -3.16 -2.05 13.66
N GLY A 18 -2.36 -2.41 12.63
CA GLY A 18 -2.82 -3.29 11.53
C GLY A 18 -3.82 -2.66 10.57
N GLU A 19 -4.16 -1.38 10.76
CA GLU A 19 -5.20 -0.69 10.01
C GLU A 19 -4.73 -0.28 8.60
N GLU A 20 -5.65 -0.25 7.65
CA GLU A 20 -5.38 0.19 6.28
C GLU A 20 -5.35 1.71 6.19
N VAL A 21 -4.19 2.27 5.84
CA VAL A 21 -3.99 3.71 5.65
C VAL A 21 -3.83 4.00 4.16
N THR A 22 -4.61 4.95 3.65
CA THR A 22 -4.49 5.43 2.27
C THR A 22 -3.77 6.77 2.28
N LEU A 23 -2.52 6.80 1.79
CA LEU A 23 -1.70 8.00 1.76
C LEU A 23 -1.69 8.62 0.37
N LYS A 24 -1.72 9.95 0.30
CA LYS A 24 -1.45 10.72 -0.92
C LYS A 24 0.06 10.96 -1.07
N PRO A 25 0.57 11.14 -2.30
CA PRO A 25 1.94 11.59 -2.49
C PRO A 25 2.13 12.94 -1.78
N ASN A 26 3.17 13.07 -0.96
CA ASN A 26 3.50 14.20 -0.07
C ASN A 26 2.75 14.29 1.28
N GLU A 27 1.88 13.34 1.63
CA GLU A 27 1.33 13.26 2.99
C GLU A 27 2.39 12.64 3.95
N LYS A 28 2.41 13.09 5.21
CA LYS A 28 3.30 12.52 6.23
C LYS A 28 2.98 11.03 6.46
N VAL A 29 4.02 10.20 6.50
CA VAL A 29 3.89 8.75 6.71
C VAL A 29 3.61 8.48 8.19
N GLN A 30 2.34 8.61 8.59
CA GLN A 30 1.88 8.33 9.95
C GLN A 30 0.50 7.68 9.92
N CYS A 31 0.26 6.77 10.87
CA CYS A 31 -1.07 6.24 11.11
C CYS A 31 -1.92 7.25 11.87
N ARG A 32 -3.16 7.47 11.42
CA ARG A 32 -4.10 8.42 12.04
C ARG A 32 -4.68 7.94 13.38
N HIS A 33 -4.60 6.65 13.66
CA HIS A 33 -5.19 6.06 14.86
C HIS A 33 -4.16 5.84 15.98
N CYS A 34 -2.94 5.45 15.63
CA CYS A 34 -1.93 5.00 16.59
C CYS A 34 -0.60 5.82 16.57
N ASP A 35 -0.56 6.97 15.87
CA ASP A 35 0.61 7.87 15.62
C ASP A 35 1.91 7.16 15.14
N TYR A 36 1.79 5.89 14.76
CA TYR A 36 2.91 5.06 14.35
C TYR A 36 3.43 5.51 12.98
N SER A 37 4.73 5.75 12.86
CA SER A 37 5.34 6.28 11.63
C SER A 37 5.83 5.19 10.66
N ILE A 38 5.67 3.92 11.01
CA ILE A 38 6.07 2.78 10.18
C ILE A 38 4.83 2.13 9.56
N LEU A 39 4.75 2.19 8.23
CA LEU A 39 3.67 1.60 7.45
C LEU A 39 4.23 0.61 6.41
N PHE A 40 3.57 -0.52 6.25
CA PHE A 40 3.90 -1.53 5.25
C PHE A 40 3.06 -1.34 4.00
N LYS A 41 3.63 -1.56 2.82
CA LYS A 41 2.86 -1.54 1.57
C LYS A 41 1.98 -2.79 1.49
N LYS A 42 0.70 -2.65 1.17
CA LYS A 42 -0.20 -3.78 0.99
C LYS A 42 0.24 -4.65 -0.20
N ARG A 43 0.10 -5.97 -0.06
CA ARG A 43 0.40 -6.93 -1.14
C ARG A 43 -0.41 -6.58 -2.39
N THR A 44 0.21 -6.73 -3.56
CA THR A 44 -0.49 -6.59 -4.84
C THR A 44 -1.54 -7.70 -5.00
N ARG A 45 -2.67 -7.37 -5.63
CA ARG A 45 -3.67 -8.36 -6.04
C ARG A 45 -3.31 -9.07 -7.35
N ARG A 46 -2.27 -8.60 -8.03
CA ARG A 46 -1.77 -9.23 -9.26
C ARG A 46 -1.16 -10.59 -8.91
N ILE A 47 -1.53 -11.60 -9.70
CA ILE A 47 -0.95 -12.94 -9.61
C ILE A 47 0.52 -12.82 -10.01
N VAL A 48 1.40 -13.40 -9.20
CA VAL A 48 2.83 -13.47 -9.48
C VAL A 48 3.20 -14.94 -9.52
N GLU A 49 3.74 -15.38 -10.65
CA GLU A 49 4.21 -16.76 -10.85
C GLU A 49 5.68 -16.83 -10.46
N PHE A 50 6.02 -17.80 -9.62
CA PHE A 50 7.39 -18.07 -9.20
C PHE A 50 7.77 -19.49 -9.62
N LEU A 51 8.96 -19.65 -10.24
CA LEU A 51 9.54 -20.95 -10.54
C LEU A 51 10.41 -21.39 -9.35
N ALA A 52 10.24 -22.62 -8.88
CA ALA A 52 11.11 -23.22 -7.88
C ALA A 52 12.43 -23.63 -8.56
N ARG A 53 13.39 -22.70 -8.61
CA ARG A 53 14.77 -22.94 -9.03
C ARG A 53 15.70 -22.76 -7.83
#